data_AF-A0A3D1RF01-F1
#
_entry.id   AF-A0A3D1RF01-F1
#
_cell.length_a   1.000
_cell.length_b   1.000
_cell.length_c   1.000
_cell.angle_alpha   90.00
_cell.angle_beta   90.00
_cell.angle_gamma   90.00
#
_symmetry.space_group_name_H-M   'P 1'
#
loop_
_entity.id
_entity.type
_entity.pdbx_description
1 polymer ?
#
loop_
_entity_poly.entity_id
_entity_poly.type
_entity_poly.pdbx_seq_one_letter_code
_entity_poly.pdbx_strand_id
1 'polypeptide(L)'
;MYVPADPSQITFIDRLSSSGAVIQTAAEQSAAFFAFIENDPYLSKRKGKYAERNGAETPFEHVIDMRIAQDFFVHVNGKKHNLQLTLDIFNITNLINKDWGRQYFVSNQAYTLLSTVSRGSGANQQIGYNYTDRVPWTTSFGSRWQGQIGLRYSFN
;
A
#
# COMPACT_ATOMS: atom_id res chain seq x y z
N MET A 1 -1.09 8.48 -18.35
CA MET A 1 -0.71 7.26 -19.11
C MET A 1 -1.92 6.84 -19.93
N TYR A 2 -1.75 6.44 -21.19
CA TYR A 2 -2.84 5.81 -21.96
C TYR A 2 -3.04 4.38 -21.46
N VAL A 3 -4.29 3.95 -21.27
CA VAL A 3 -4.63 2.57 -20.88
C VAL A 3 -5.08 1.82 -22.14
N PRO A 4 -4.29 0.87 -22.66
CA PRO A 4 -4.64 0.10 -23.85
C PRO A 4 -6.01 -0.58 -23.72
N ALA A 5 -6.82 -0.50 -24.77
CA ALA A 5 -8.10 -1.22 -24.83
C ALA A 5 -7.90 -2.72 -25.06
N ASP A 6 -6.87 -3.08 -25.82
CA ASP A 6 -6.57 -4.44 -26.23
C ASP A 6 -5.05 -4.64 -26.49
N PRO A 7 -4.56 -5.89 -26.54
CA PRO A 7 -3.14 -6.20 -26.70
C PRO A 7 -2.48 -5.67 -27.97
N SER A 8 -3.23 -5.34 -29.03
CA SER A 8 -2.64 -4.80 -30.26
C SER A 8 -2.11 -3.37 -30.11
N GLN A 9 -2.53 -2.66 -29.05
CA GLN A 9 -2.19 -1.26 -28.81
C GLN A 9 -0.92 -1.07 -27.97
N ILE A 10 -0.27 -2.15 -27.54
CA ILE A 10 0.94 -2.11 -26.74
C ILE A 10 1.88 -3.27 -27.07
N THR A 11 3.16 -2.96 -27.28
CA THR A 11 4.18 -3.97 -27.58
C THR A 11 5.02 -4.27 -26.36
N PHE A 12 4.95 -5.52 -25.88
CA PHE A 12 5.87 -6.04 -24.87
C PHE A 12 7.06 -6.73 -25.54
N ILE A 13 8.20 -6.74 -24.86
CA ILE A 13 9.37 -7.53 -25.26
C ILE A 13 9.78 -8.46 -24.13
N ASP A 14 10.42 -9.58 -24.45
CA ASP A 14 10.85 -10.56 -23.44
C ASP A 14 11.68 -9.88 -22.36
N ARG A 15 11.41 -10.18 -21.09
CA ARG A 15 12.26 -9.76 -19.98
C ARG A 15 13.40 -10.75 -19.83
N LEU A 16 14.62 -10.24 -19.74
CA LEU A 16 15.83 -11.04 -19.59
C LEU A 16 16.43 -10.88 -18.19
N SER A 17 17.10 -11.92 -17.69
CA SER A 17 17.99 -11.85 -16.54
C SER A 17 19.25 -11.04 -16.88
N SER A 18 20.08 -10.78 -15.86
CA SER A 18 21.42 -10.21 -16.05
C SER A 18 22.34 -11.08 -16.93
N SER A 19 22.09 -12.39 -16.99
CA SER A 19 22.82 -13.33 -17.85
C SER A 19 22.24 -13.45 -19.26
N GLY A 20 21.17 -12.72 -19.58
CA GLY A 20 20.54 -12.73 -20.92
C GLY A 20 19.51 -13.84 -21.14
N ALA A 21 19.22 -14.67 -20.14
CA ALA A 21 18.17 -15.69 -20.22
C ALA A 21 16.77 -15.05 -20.13
N VAL A 22 15.80 -15.54 -20.90
CA VAL A 22 14.40 -15.08 -20.78
C VAL A 22 13.85 -15.50 -19.43
N ILE A 23 13.43 -14.52 -18.61
CA ILE A 23 12.78 -14.75 -17.31
C ILE A 23 11.28 -14.51 -17.35
N GLN A 24 10.78 -13.80 -18.37
CA GLN A 24 9.36 -13.62 -18.62
C GLN A 24 9.16 -13.25 -20.08
N THR A 25 8.30 -13.95 -20.80
CA THR A 25 8.04 -13.69 -22.22
C THR A 25 7.19 -12.44 -22.42
N ALA A 26 7.22 -11.86 -23.62
CA ALA A 26 6.35 -10.76 -24.02
C ALA A 26 4.85 -11.12 -23.87
N ALA A 27 4.49 -12.37 -24.21
CA ALA A 27 3.12 -12.86 -24.12
C ALA A 27 2.64 -12.96 -22.66
N GLU A 28 3.47 -13.51 -21.77
CA GLU A 28 3.18 -13.57 -20.32
C GLU A 28 3.03 -12.18 -19.71
N GLN A 29 3.90 -11.23 -20.10
CA GLN A 29 3.79 -9.85 -19.65
C GLN A 29 2.50 -9.18 -20.12
N SER A 30 2.10 -9.40 -21.37
CA SER A 30 0.85 -8.88 -21.92
C SER A 30 -0.36 -9.44 -21.15
N ALA A 31 -0.42 -10.76 -20.98
CA ALA A 31 -1.50 -11.41 -20.24
C ALA A 31 -1.60 -10.89 -18.79
N ALA A 32 -0.47 -10.78 -18.08
CA ALA A 32 -0.43 -10.26 -16.72
C ALA A 32 -0.85 -8.79 -16.64
N PHE A 33 -0.42 -7.95 -17.59
CA PHE A 33 -0.79 -6.54 -17.64
C PHE A 33 -2.29 -6.35 -17.87
N PHE A 34 -2.89 -7.08 -18.80
CA PHE A 34 -4.34 -6.99 -19.03
C PHE A 34 -5.13 -7.58 -17.87
N ALA A 35 -4.67 -8.67 -17.24
CA ALA A 35 -5.28 -9.17 -16.01
C ALA A 35 -5.24 -8.11 -14.88
N PHE A 36 -4.14 -7.37 -14.75
CA PHE A 36 -4.03 -6.26 -13.79
C PHE A 36 -5.04 -5.14 -14.10
N ILE A 37 -5.16 -4.72 -15.36
CA ILE A 37 -6.13 -3.70 -15.77
C ILE A 37 -7.57 -4.13 -15.45
N GLU A 38 -7.94 -5.38 -15.76
CA GLU A 38 -9.30 -5.89 -15.53
C GLU A 38 -9.63 -6.00 -14.04
N ASN A 39 -8.66 -6.38 -13.20
CA ASN A 39 -8.86 -6.50 -11.76
C ASN A 39 -8.84 -5.15 -11.02
N ASP A 40 -8.41 -4.07 -11.67
CA ASP A 40 -8.38 -2.72 -11.08
C ASP A 40 -9.68 -1.96 -11.41
N PRO A 41 -10.51 -1.59 -10.41
CA PRO A 41 -11.79 -0.93 -10.65
C PRO A 41 -11.70 0.43 -11.35
N TYR A 42 -10.55 1.10 -11.26
CA TYR A 42 -10.30 2.37 -11.92
C TYR A 42 -9.79 2.15 -13.35
N LEU A 43 -8.77 1.32 -13.56
CA LEU A 43 -8.15 1.11 -14.87
C LEU A 43 -9.05 0.35 -15.84
N SER A 44 -9.84 -0.62 -15.38
CA SER A 44 -10.84 -1.32 -16.19
C SER A 44 -11.82 -0.36 -16.87
N LYS A 45 -12.24 0.70 -16.16
CA LYS A 45 -13.13 1.76 -16.69
C LYS A 45 -12.41 2.77 -17.61
N ARG A 46 -11.07 2.72 -17.65
CA ARG A 46 -10.21 3.62 -18.43
C ARG A 46 -9.63 2.99 -19.69
N LYS A 47 -9.92 1.72 -19.98
CA LYS A 47 -9.52 1.07 -21.24
C LYS A 47 -9.86 1.94 -22.45
N GLY A 48 -8.88 2.18 -23.32
CA GLY A 48 -8.99 3.06 -24.48
C GLY A 48 -8.90 4.56 -24.16
N LYS A 49 -8.66 4.95 -22.91
CA LYS A 49 -8.60 6.34 -22.44
C LYS A 49 -7.30 6.62 -21.71
N TYR A 50 -7.04 7.89 -21.44
CA TYR A 50 -5.98 8.29 -20.54
C TYR A 50 -6.41 8.14 -19.08
N ALA A 51 -5.52 7.57 -18.27
CA ALA A 51 -5.61 7.65 -16.82
C ALA A 51 -5.49 9.13 -16.39
N GLU A 52 -6.43 9.58 -15.58
CA GLU A 52 -6.41 10.88 -14.90
C GLU A 52 -5.25 10.98 -13.92
N ARG A 53 -4.83 12.23 -13.70
CA ARG A 53 -3.89 12.58 -12.64
C ARG A 53 -4.54 12.25 -11.29
N ASN A 54 -3.85 11.45 -10.47
CA ASN A 54 -4.30 11.01 -9.15
C ASN A 54 -5.66 10.30 -9.15
N GLY A 55 -6.09 9.71 -10.28
CA GLY A 55 -7.40 9.06 -10.36
C GLY A 55 -7.45 7.66 -9.74
N ALA A 56 -6.29 7.07 -9.42
CA ALA A 56 -6.19 5.81 -8.69
C ALA A 56 -5.79 6.10 -7.24
N GLU A 57 -6.41 5.39 -6.30
CA GLU A 57 -6.25 5.57 -4.86
C GLU A 57 -5.92 4.24 -4.19
N THR A 58 -5.25 4.30 -3.04
CA THR A 58 -5.07 3.12 -2.18
C THR A 58 -6.40 2.67 -1.58
N PRO A 59 -6.50 1.42 -1.09
CA PRO A 59 -7.69 0.98 -0.38
C PRO A 59 -8.02 1.89 0.80
N PHE A 60 -9.31 2.01 1.12
CA PHE A 60 -9.79 2.79 2.26
C PHE A 60 -9.23 2.25 3.59
N GLU A 61 -8.83 3.16 4.46
CA GLU A 61 -8.19 2.85 5.75
C GLU A 61 -9.07 3.30 6.91
N HIS A 62 -9.12 2.50 7.97
CA HIS A 62 -9.76 2.83 9.23
C HIS A 62 -8.82 2.45 10.37
N VAL A 63 -8.56 3.38 11.29
CA VAL A 63 -7.72 3.16 12.46
C VAL A 63 -8.55 3.57 13.68
N ILE A 64 -8.73 2.62 14.59
CA ILE A 64 -9.50 2.85 15.82
C ILE A 64 -8.55 2.72 17.00
N ASP A 65 -8.53 3.76 17.83
CA ASP A 65 -7.76 3.80 19.07
C ASP A 65 -8.70 3.66 20.26
N MET A 66 -8.22 3.03 21.33
CA MET A 66 -8.96 2.84 22.57
C MET A 66 -8.16 3.37 23.76
N ARG A 67 -8.84 4.09 24.64
CA ARG A 67 -8.29 4.50 25.94
C ARG A 67 -9.26 4.12 27.05
N ILE A 68 -8.73 3.47 28.08
CA ILE A 68 -9.45 3.19 29.33
C ILE A 68 -8.74 3.96 30.43
N ALA A 69 -9.49 4.70 31.23
CA ALA A 69 -8.97 5.46 32.37
C ALA A 69 -9.81 5.14 33.60
N GLN A 70 -9.15 4.80 34.71
CA GLN A 70 -9.79 4.53 36.00
C GLN A 70 -9.16 5.42 37.07
N ASP A 71 -10.01 6.19 37.73
CA ASP A 71 -9.62 6.99 38.89
C ASP A 71 -9.79 6.19 40.18
N PHE A 72 -8.80 6.30 41.05
CA PHE A 72 -8.74 5.72 42.38
C PHE A 72 -8.54 6.84 43.40
N PHE A 73 -9.47 6.95 44.33
CA PHE A 73 -9.40 7.91 45.42
C PHE A 73 -8.90 7.21 46.68
N VAL A 74 -7.73 7.62 47.17
CA VAL A 74 -7.12 7.06 48.38
C VAL A 74 -7.07 8.14 49.44
N HIS A 75 -7.44 7.82 50.68
CA HIS A 75 -7.30 8.75 51.81
C HIS A 75 -6.10 8.32 52.64
N VAL A 76 -5.06 9.16 52.68
CA VAL A 76 -3.83 8.92 53.46
C VAL A 76 -3.53 10.18 54.27
N ASN A 77 -3.24 10.03 55.57
CA ASN A 77 -2.95 11.13 56.48
C ASN A 77 -4.02 12.25 56.49
N GLY A 78 -5.31 11.87 56.38
CA GLY A 78 -6.42 12.82 56.35
C GLY A 78 -6.53 13.64 55.05
N LYS A 79 -5.68 13.39 54.05
CA LYS A 79 -5.72 14.03 52.73
C LYS A 79 -6.27 13.07 51.68
N LYS A 80 -7.08 13.61 50.77
CA LYS A 80 -7.59 12.87 49.61
C LYS A 80 -6.57 12.92 48.47
N HIS A 81 -6.10 11.75 48.07
CA HIS A 81 -5.18 11.53 46.97
C HIS A 81 -5.96 11.01 45.75
N ASN A 82 -5.66 11.52 44.56
CA ASN A 82 -6.23 11.03 43.31
C ASN A 82 -5.15 10.36 42.45
N LEU A 83 -5.33 9.06 42.20
CA LEU A 83 -4.49 8.25 41.32
C LEU A 83 -5.31 7.81 40.11
N GLN A 84 -4.83 8.09 38.91
CA GLN A 84 -5.47 7.64 37.67
C GLN A 84 -4.58 6.64 36.96
N LEU A 85 -5.11 5.44 36.72
CA LEU A 85 -4.48 4.43 35.88
C LEU A 85 -5.09 4.50 34.47
N THR A 86 -4.25 4.47 33.44
CA THR A 86 -4.69 4.53 32.05
C THR A 86 -4.09 3.39 31.24
N LEU A 87 -4.89 2.83 30.34
CA LEU A 87 -4.46 1.89 29.31
C LEU A 87 -4.87 2.47 27.95
N ASP A 88 -3.86 2.77 27.13
CA ASP A 88 -4.01 3.25 25.77
C ASP A 88 -3.63 2.13 24.80
N ILE A 89 -4.49 1.85 23.83
CA ILE A 89 -4.28 0.88 22.76
C ILE A 89 -4.51 1.61 21.44
N PHE A 90 -3.42 1.92 20.75
CA PHE A 90 -3.46 2.46 19.40
C PHE A 90 -3.68 1.33 18.40
N ASN A 91 -4.56 1.56 17.44
CA ASN A 91 -4.96 0.61 16.41
C ASN A 91 -5.47 -0.73 17.00
N ILE A 92 -6.44 -0.65 17.91
CA ILE A 92 -7.01 -1.83 18.61
C ILE A 92 -7.63 -2.83 17.63
N THR A 93 -8.15 -2.36 16.50
CA THR A 93 -8.65 -3.25 15.44
C THR A 93 -7.57 -4.17 14.90
N ASN A 94 -6.32 -3.68 14.77
CA ASN A 94 -5.20 -4.51 14.35
C ASN A 94 -4.75 -5.50 15.44
N LEU A 95 -4.87 -5.12 16.71
CA LEU A 95 -4.66 -6.04 17.84
C LEU A 95 -5.61 -7.24 17.77
N ILE A 96 -6.87 -7.01 17.39
CA ILE A 96 -7.90 -8.06 17.27
C ILE A 96 -7.71 -8.87 15.98
N ASN A 97 -7.45 -8.20 14.85
CA ASN A 97 -7.25 -8.83 13.55
C ASN A 97 -6.16 -8.10 12.76
N LYS A 98 -5.08 -8.81 12.43
CA LYS A 98 -3.94 -8.29 11.64
C LYS A 98 -4.31 -7.72 10.26
N ASP A 99 -5.49 -8.05 9.75
CA ASP A 99 -5.98 -7.60 8.45
C ASP A 99 -6.81 -6.31 8.54
N TRP A 100 -7.17 -5.88 9.76
CA TRP A 100 -7.84 -4.60 10.04
C TRP A 100 -6.83 -3.55 10.49
N GLY A 101 -7.18 -2.27 10.38
CA GLY A 101 -6.25 -1.21 10.80
C GLY A 101 -5.01 -1.08 9.91
N ARG A 102 -5.04 -1.61 8.69
CA ARG A 102 -3.91 -1.54 7.76
C ARG A 102 -3.77 -0.14 7.20
N GLN A 103 -2.54 0.34 7.19
CA GLN A 103 -2.16 1.60 6.55
C GLN A 103 -1.30 1.29 5.32
N TYR A 104 -1.66 1.86 4.19
CA TYR A 104 -1.04 1.67 2.90
C TYR A 104 -0.17 2.87 2.56
N PHE A 105 1.03 2.60 2.06
CA PHE A 105 1.98 3.62 1.67
C PHE A 105 2.47 3.37 0.26
N VAL A 106 2.37 4.39 -0.59
CA VAL A 106 2.93 4.41 -1.94
C VAL A 106 4.23 5.22 -1.91
N SER A 107 5.35 4.54 -2.11
CA SER A 107 6.67 5.19 -2.10
C SER A 107 6.77 6.25 -3.18
N ASN A 108 7.31 7.42 -2.83
CA ASN A 108 7.41 8.60 -3.71
C ASN A 108 6.08 9.04 -4.34
N GLN A 109 4.94 8.57 -3.82
CA GLN A 109 3.61 8.79 -4.42
C GLN A 109 3.56 8.44 -5.91
N ALA A 110 4.43 7.53 -6.36
CA ALA A 110 4.62 7.21 -7.76
C ALA A 110 4.80 5.71 -7.93
N TYR A 111 4.10 5.17 -8.91
CA TYR A 111 4.20 3.76 -9.27
C TYR A 111 4.38 3.61 -10.79
N THR A 112 5.50 3.00 -11.18
CA THR A 112 5.85 2.77 -12.58
C THR A 112 5.36 1.40 -13.01
N LEU A 113 4.15 1.36 -13.56
CA LEU A 113 3.51 0.13 -14.06
C LEU A 113 4.25 -0.43 -15.29
N LEU A 114 4.63 0.46 -16.21
CA LEU A 114 5.29 0.14 -17.48
C LEU A 114 6.62 0.88 -17.57
N SER A 115 7.67 0.17 -17.94
CA SER A 115 8.98 0.74 -18.26
C SER A 115 9.27 0.55 -19.74
N THR A 116 9.72 1.60 -20.41
CA THR A 116 10.18 1.52 -21.79
C THR A 116 11.52 0.81 -21.84
N VAL A 117 11.67 -0.14 -22.74
CA VAL A 117 12.91 -0.88 -22.95
C VAL A 117 13.31 -0.78 -24.42
N SER A 118 14.59 -0.47 -24.64
CA SER A 118 15.23 -0.52 -25.94
C SER A 118 16.44 -1.46 -25.83
N ARG A 119 16.52 -2.47 -26.70
CA ARG A 119 17.65 -3.40 -26.76
C ARG A 119 18.20 -3.52 -28.17
N GLY A 120 19.50 -3.72 -28.28
CA GLY A 120 20.21 -3.77 -29.56
C GLY A 120 20.40 -2.37 -30.17
N SER A 121 20.90 -2.35 -31.40
CA SER A 121 21.14 -1.15 -32.19
C SER A 121 20.91 -1.42 -33.68
N GLY A 122 20.68 -0.35 -34.46
CA GLY A 122 20.46 -0.44 -35.90
C GLY A 122 19.18 -1.21 -36.27
N ALA A 123 19.22 -1.99 -37.35
CA ALA A 123 18.05 -2.71 -37.87
C ALA A 123 17.47 -3.79 -36.93
N ASN A 124 18.22 -4.19 -35.89
CA ASN A 124 17.81 -5.21 -34.92
C ASN A 124 17.34 -4.61 -33.59
N GLN A 125 17.10 -3.28 -33.53
CA GLN A 125 16.65 -2.63 -32.32
C GLN A 125 15.22 -3.08 -31.97
N GLN A 126 15.07 -3.62 -30.75
CA GLN A 126 13.77 -3.95 -30.19
C GLN A 126 13.34 -2.84 -29.23
N ILE A 127 12.19 -2.24 -29.48
CA ILE A 127 11.57 -1.20 -28.63
C ILE A 127 10.22 -1.71 -28.16
N GLY A 128 9.99 -1.67 -26.85
CA GLY A 128 8.71 -2.03 -26.26
C GLY A 128 8.67 -1.77 -24.76
N TYR A 129 7.77 -2.46 -24.08
CA TYR A 129 7.56 -2.28 -22.64
C TYR A 129 7.88 -3.53 -21.85
N ASN A 130 8.28 -3.30 -20.59
CA ASN A 130 8.34 -4.29 -19.54
C ASN A 130 7.27 -3.96 -18.47
N TYR A 131 6.44 -4.94 -18.13
CA TYR A 131 5.39 -4.82 -17.10
C TYR A 131 5.88 -5.24 -15.71
N THR A 132 5.84 -4.34 -14.73
CA THR A 132 6.20 -4.69 -13.35
C THR A 132 4.96 -5.18 -12.61
N ASP A 133 4.88 -6.48 -12.36
CA ASP A 133 3.81 -7.05 -11.54
C ASP A 133 4.13 -6.87 -10.05
N ARG A 134 3.60 -5.79 -9.47
CA ARG A 134 3.74 -5.50 -8.04
C ARG A 134 2.53 -4.71 -7.55
N VAL A 135 2.08 -5.01 -6.34
CA VAL A 135 1.13 -4.14 -5.63
C VAL A 135 1.77 -2.75 -5.44
N PRO A 136 1.08 -1.65 -5.79
CA PRO A 136 1.70 -0.32 -5.84
C PRO A 136 1.93 0.31 -4.46
N TRP A 137 1.47 -0.35 -3.40
CA TRP A 137 1.64 0.07 -2.02
C TRP A 137 2.28 -1.02 -1.16
N THR A 138 2.82 -0.61 -0.01
CA THR A 138 3.28 -1.48 1.07
C THR A 138 2.51 -1.20 2.35
N THR A 139 2.39 -2.18 3.24
CA THR A 139 1.84 -1.95 4.59
C THR A 139 2.87 -1.19 5.44
N SER A 140 2.46 -0.04 5.97
CA SER A 140 3.30 0.81 6.81
C SER A 140 3.52 0.19 8.21
N PHE A 141 4.62 0.57 8.87
CA PHE A 141 4.85 0.29 10.30
C PHE A 141 3.69 0.80 11.17
N GLY A 142 3.01 1.88 10.75
CA GLY A 142 1.82 2.41 11.41
C GLY A 142 0.62 1.46 11.45
N SER A 143 0.63 0.37 10.68
CA SER A 143 -0.41 -0.67 10.76
C SER A 143 -0.36 -1.47 12.05
N ARG A 144 0.74 -1.40 12.82
CA ARG A 144 0.92 -2.20 14.04
C ARG A 144 0.16 -1.56 15.20
N TRP A 145 -0.46 -2.41 16.03
CA TRP A 145 -0.98 -1.95 17.32
C TRP A 145 0.14 -1.57 18.28
N GLN A 146 -0.13 -0.61 19.16
CA GLN A 146 0.79 -0.19 20.21
C GLN A 146 0.02 -0.02 21.51
N GLY A 147 0.58 -0.51 22.62
CA GLY A 147 0.01 -0.36 23.95
C GLY A 147 0.84 0.57 24.83
N GLN A 148 0.18 1.41 25.61
CA GLN A 148 0.81 2.26 26.62
C GLN A 148 0.02 2.20 27.93
N ILE A 149 0.73 2.07 29.04
CA ILE A 149 0.17 2.14 30.39
C ILE A 149 0.64 3.44 31.03
N GLY A 150 -0.28 4.19 31.63
CA GLY A 150 0.01 5.45 32.30
C GLY A 150 -0.46 5.44 33.75
N LEU A 151 0.29 6.13 34.60
CA LEU A 151 -0.09 6.43 35.97
C LEU A 151 0.02 7.94 36.18
N ARG A 152 -1.08 8.57 36.59
CA ARG A 152 -1.11 9.99 36.94
C ARG A 152 -1.49 10.14 38.40
N TYR A 153 -0.72 10.95 39.11
CA TYR A 153 -1.04 11.39 40.46
C TYR A 153 -1.35 12.89 40.45
N SER A 154 -2.45 13.30 41.06
CA SER A 154 -2.84 14.71 41.16
C SER A 154 -2.81 15.17 42.60
N PHE A 155 -2.08 16.26 42.84
CA PHE A 155 -2.02 16.94 44.13
C PHE A 155 -3.26 17.84 44.26
N ASN A 156 -4.05 17.61 45.30
CA ASN A 156 -5.14 18.49 45.73
C ASN A 156 -4.77 19.16 47.05
#